data_AF-A0AAQ3M9W9-F1
#
_entry.id   AF-A0AAQ3M9W9-F1
#
_cell.length_a   1.000
_cell.length_b   1.000
_cell.length_c   1.000
_cell.angle_alpha   90.00
_cell.angle_beta   90.00
_cell.angle_gamma   90.00
#
_symmetry.space_group_name_H-M   'P 1'
#
loop_
_entity.id
_entity.type
_entity.pdbx_description
1 polymer ?
#
loop_
_entity_poly.entity_id
_entity_poly.type
_entity_poly.pdbx_seq_one_letter_code
_entity_poly.pdbx_strand_id
1 'polypeptide(L)'
;MFFQRQAVLFTGFLASLPSLASAQAVFAHVIVGNTQSYDINQWESDIRLAASYGIDGFALNIAEPWNNDGTATQMSYAFQAANNLRGSLPLDFKMFFSFDYLGGPNGINGGWSTGDLVQILNAYGPNGAYYHYQNRPFVSTFEGPQDSDINQWRDVRNQVNGGIYFVPDWTSKGPNGFDYSLIDGFFSWDMWPNGPKDVNTDSDIAWKNSLGSKSYMMGVSPWFFTDLPGYNKAWVWRGDNAWWKRWTQVNQILPAQVEIVTWNDFGESHYIGPIYNNGIPSGSNTNAHAYVDGYPHQAWLESLPYQIASYKHAYNGNNPAPTVSADKIVYWFRTSPADAGSTDATGNDCKSSVNTGGYQQCYPIDQILEDEVFAIVLSANGGSSSIQIGNNSPQSFNVNKGINFISKPFNGQTGPVTVKHGSASATGQAITSQPANGKANFNAWVGCAGACLH
;
A
#
# COMPACT_ATOMS: atom_id res chain seq x y z
N MET A 1 54.37 57.19 -6.15
CA MET A 1 53.86 55.84 -6.49
C MET A 1 52.57 55.62 -5.72
N PHE A 2 51.45 55.72 -6.43
CA PHE A 2 50.12 55.40 -5.90
C PHE A 2 49.93 53.89 -5.92
N PHE A 3 49.54 53.28 -4.79
CA PHE A 3 48.87 51.99 -4.80
C PHE A 3 47.57 52.11 -4.00
N GLN A 4 46.47 52.04 -4.76
CA GLN A 4 45.09 52.01 -4.30
C GLN A 4 44.76 50.70 -3.60
N ARG A 5 43.94 50.80 -2.55
CA ARG A 5 43.15 49.69 -2.01
C ARG A 5 42.15 49.21 -3.05
N GLN A 6 42.00 47.90 -3.22
CA GLN A 6 40.79 47.30 -3.76
C GLN A 6 40.21 46.32 -2.75
N ALA A 7 38.98 46.59 -2.35
CA ALA A 7 38.11 45.67 -1.62
C ALA A 7 37.50 44.70 -2.63
N VAL A 8 37.59 43.40 -2.37
CA VAL A 8 36.89 42.37 -3.13
C VAL A 8 35.61 42.03 -2.35
N LEU A 9 34.47 42.47 -2.87
CA LEU A 9 33.17 41.95 -2.48
C LEU A 9 33.01 40.53 -3.03
N PHE A 10 32.85 39.55 -2.15
CA PHE A 10 32.30 38.25 -2.50
C PHE A 10 30.78 38.30 -2.36
N THR A 11 30.08 38.54 -3.46
CA THR A 11 28.63 38.26 -3.57
C THR A 11 28.46 36.78 -3.88
N GLY A 12 28.31 35.97 -2.82
CA GLY A 12 27.86 34.59 -2.95
C GLY A 12 26.37 34.53 -3.28
N PHE A 13 26.03 34.37 -4.56
CA PHE A 13 24.71 33.90 -4.97
C PHE A 13 24.62 32.41 -4.66
N LEU A 14 24.04 32.04 -3.52
CA LEU A 14 23.47 30.71 -3.31
C LEU A 14 22.21 30.63 -4.17
N ALA A 15 22.35 30.17 -5.40
CA ALA A 15 21.22 29.72 -6.19
C ALA A 15 20.67 28.44 -5.53
N SER A 16 19.63 28.58 -4.71
CA SER A 16 18.77 27.46 -4.35
C SER A 16 18.08 27.00 -5.65
N LEU A 17 18.63 25.96 -6.28
CA LEU A 17 17.91 25.24 -7.31
C LEU A 17 16.60 24.76 -6.68
N PRO A 18 15.42 25.14 -7.22
CA PRO A 18 14.18 24.57 -6.75
C PRO A 18 14.28 23.05 -6.96
N SER A 19 14.14 22.29 -5.88
CA SER A 19 13.89 20.86 -6.00
C SER A 19 12.61 20.71 -6.80
N LEU A 20 12.71 20.28 -8.06
CA LEU A 20 11.56 19.81 -8.80
C LEU A 20 10.99 18.65 -8.00
N ALA A 21 9.90 18.89 -7.27
CA ALA A 21 9.15 17.84 -6.60
C ALA A 21 8.78 16.81 -7.66
N SER A 22 9.29 15.60 -7.50
CA SER A 22 9.25 14.59 -8.55
C SER A 22 7.83 14.02 -8.67
N ALA A 23 7.09 14.40 -9.71
CA ALA A 23 6.00 13.54 -10.20
C ALA A 23 6.62 12.15 -10.44
N GLN A 24 6.04 11.09 -9.85
CA GLN A 24 6.53 9.69 -9.69
C GLN A 24 6.82 9.20 -8.25
N ALA A 25 6.26 9.84 -7.22
CA ALA A 25 6.41 9.35 -5.84
C ALA A 25 5.60 8.06 -5.59
N VAL A 26 6.15 7.16 -4.78
CA VAL A 26 5.51 5.93 -4.29
C VAL A 26 5.38 6.00 -2.78
N PHE A 27 4.17 5.88 -2.27
CA PHE A 27 3.88 5.92 -0.85
C PHE A 27 3.37 4.58 -0.35
N ALA A 28 3.47 4.32 0.95
CA ALA A 28 2.72 3.25 1.60
C ALA A 28 1.73 3.84 2.60
N HIS A 29 0.50 3.33 2.57
CA HIS A 29 -0.58 3.72 3.46
C HIS A 29 -0.40 3.10 4.84
N VAL A 30 -0.27 3.92 5.87
CA VAL A 30 -0.06 3.50 7.26
C VAL A 30 -1.32 3.81 8.05
N ILE A 31 -1.99 2.76 8.54
CA ILE A 31 -3.08 2.88 9.52
C ILE A 31 -2.47 3.30 10.85
N VAL A 32 -2.55 4.59 11.17
CA VAL A 32 -1.92 5.15 12.38
C VAL A 32 -2.57 4.57 13.64
N GLY A 33 -3.85 4.21 13.58
CA GLY A 33 -4.54 3.50 14.66
C GLY A 33 -3.85 2.20 15.09
N ASN A 34 -3.07 1.56 14.21
CA ASN A 34 -2.31 0.34 14.52
C ASN A 34 -0.90 0.62 15.07
N THR A 35 -0.53 1.89 15.24
CA THR A 35 0.82 2.32 15.69
C THR A 35 0.83 2.83 17.12
N GLN A 36 -0.26 2.68 17.88
CA GLN A 36 -0.41 3.27 19.23
C GLN A 36 0.73 2.93 20.21
N SER A 37 1.35 1.76 20.04
CA SER A 37 2.48 1.31 20.86
C SER A 37 3.86 1.69 20.33
N TYR A 38 3.94 2.34 19.16
CA TYR A 38 5.21 2.76 18.58
C TYR A 38 5.86 3.86 19.42
N ASP A 39 7.17 3.77 19.53
CA ASP A 39 8.05 4.88 19.88
C ASP A 39 8.72 5.44 18.61
N ILE A 40 9.57 6.45 18.78
CA ILE A 40 10.31 7.08 17.67
C ILE A 40 11.24 6.07 16.97
N ASN A 41 11.88 5.16 17.71
CA ASN A 41 12.80 4.17 17.11
C ASN A 41 12.06 3.19 16.22
N GLN A 42 10.84 2.83 16.61
CA GLN A 42 9.99 1.95 15.83
C GLN A 42 9.56 2.61 14.53
N TRP A 43 9.18 3.90 14.57
CA TRP A 43 8.96 4.70 13.37
C TRP A 43 10.21 4.81 12.50
N GLU A 44 11.39 5.05 13.09
CA GLU A 44 12.65 5.10 12.34
C GLU A 44 12.97 3.76 11.65
N SER A 45 12.67 2.64 12.29
CA SER A 45 12.88 1.30 11.74
C SER A 45 12.01 1.05 10.51
N ASP A 46 10.72 1.38 10.59
CA ASP A 46 9.79 1.25 9.48
C ASP A 46 10.15 2.19 8.31
N ILE A 47 10.55 3.44 8.62
CA ILE A 47 11.00 4.40 7.59
C ILE A 47 12.26 3.89 6.88
N ARG A 48 13.27 3.40 7.63
CA ARG A 48 14.49 2.83 7.04
C ARG A 48 14.17 1.64 6.13
N LEU A 49 13.29 0.75 6.59
CA LEU A 49 12.89 -0.42 5.83
C LEU A 49 12.18 -0.02 4.54
N ALA A 50 11.14 0.81 4.62
CA ALA A 50 10.40 1.30 3.45
C ALA A 50 11.33 2.01 2.44
N ALA A 51 12.19 2.91 2.93
CA ALA A 51 13.16 3.61 2.10
C ALA A 51 14.14 2.67 1.40
N SER A 52 14.57 1.59 2.07
CA SER A 52 15.49 0.59 1.49
C SER A 52 14.88 -0.18 0.30
N TYR A 53 13.55 -0.25 0.24
CA TYR A 53 12.81 -0.85 -0.86
C TYR A 53 12.34 0.17 -1.93
N GLY A 54 12.72 1.44 -1.78
CA GLY A 54 12.44 2.51 -2.75
C GLY A 54 11.11 3.22 -2.57
N ILE A 55 10.40 2.97 -1.45
CA ILE A 55 9.20 3.73 -1.07
C ILE A 55 9.64 5.12 -0.63
N ASP A 56 9.04 6.16 -1.23
CA ASP A 56 9.42 7.56 -1.03
C ASP A 56 8.82 8.18 0.24
N GLY A 57 7.77 7.59 0.78
CA GLY A 57 7.12 8.11 1.98
C GLY A 57 5.95 7.29 2.50
N PHE A 58 5.34 7.78 3.57
CA PHE A 58 4.11 7.24 4.13
C PHE A 58 2.92 8.19 3.94
N ALA A 59 1.79 7.62 3.52
CA ALA A 59 0.47 8.22 3.62
C ALA A 59 -0.09 7.86 5.00
N LEU A 60 -0.12 8.82 5.92
CA LEU A 60 -0.51 8.61 7.31
C LEU A 60 -2.04 8.67 7.41
N ASN A 61 -2.69 7.51 7.43
CA ASN A 61 -4.12 7.40 7.66
C ASN A 61 -4.44 7.68 9.12
N ILE A 62 -5.08 8.81 9.36
CA ILE A 62 -5.46 9.27 10.69
C ILE A 62 -6.97 9.41 10.78
N ALA A 63 -7.53 9.05 11.93
CA ALA A 63 -8.94 9.20 12.23
C ALA A 63 -9.17 10.27 13.31
N GLU A 64 -10.41 10.72 13.45
CA GLU A 64 -10.83 11.55 14.57
C GLU A 64 -11.08 10.69 15.84
N PRO A 65 -11.01 11.24 17.07
CA PRO A 65 -10.61 12.60 17.42
C PRO A 65 -9.09 12.78 17.56
N TRP A 66 -8.53 13.81 16.91
CA TRP A 66 -7.10 14.11 16.88
C TRP A 66 -6.34 14.03 18.21
N ASN A 67 -6.90 14.58 19.30
CA ASN A 67 -6.21 14.74 20.59
C ASN A 67 -6.52 13.66 21.63
N ASN A 68 -7.47 12.74 21.38
CA ASN A 68 -8.03 11.88 22.42
C ASN A 68 -7.87 10.37 22.17
N ASP A 69 -7.15 9.99 21.10
CA ASP A 69 -6.99 8.60 20.67
C ASP A 69 -5.52 8.18 20.49
N GLY A 70 -4.56 9.06 20.84
CA GLY A 70 -3.12 8.84 20.63
C GLY A 70 -2.60 9.21 19.24
N THR A 71 -3.47 9.58 18.29
CA THR A 71 -3.11 10.03 16.93
C THR A 71 -2.14 11.20 16.97
N ALA A 72 -2.42 12.26 17.73
CA ALA A 72 -1.51 13.41 17.85
C ALA A 72 -0.10 13.01 18.34
N THR A 73 0.00 12.07 19.28
CA THR A 73 1.29 11.56 19.77
C THR A 73 2.03 10.81 18.68
N GLN A 74 1.34 9.90 17.98
CA GLN A 74 1.96 9.13 16.90
C GLN A 74 2.39 10.00 15.72
N MET A 75 1.65 11.07 15.40
CA MET A 75 2.09 12.04 14.39
C MET A 75 3.32 12.82 14.82
N SER A 76 3.39 13.22 16.09
CA SER A 76 4.61 13.83 16.63
C SER A 76 5.83 12.89 16.48
N TYR A 77 5.68 11.61 16.86
CA TYR A 77 6.75 10.62 16.75
C TYR A 77 7.14 10.29 15.31
N ALA A 78 6.16 10.10 14.41
CA ALA A 78 6.40 9.83 13.00
C ALA A 78 7.19 10.97 12.34
N PHE A 79 6.74 12.22 12.49
CA PHE A 79 7.44 13.37 11.92
C PHE A 79 8.80 13.61 12.58
N GLN A 80 8.96 13.34 13.87
CA GLN A 80 10.26 13.39 14.53
C GLN A 80 11.22 12.35 13.96
N ALA A 81 10.78 11.08 13.84
CA ALA A 81 11.55 9.99 13.25
C ALA A 81 11.98 10.33 11.81
N ALA A 82 11.06 10.79 10.97
CA ALA A 82 11.38 11.21 9.60
C ALA A 82 12.43 12.32 9.58
N ASN A 83 12.29 13.33 10.45
CA ASN A 83 13.27 14.41 10.55
C ASN A 83 14.64 13.95 11.04
N ASN A 84 14.71 13.05 12.02
CA ASN A 84 15.96 12.45 12.50
C ASN A 84 16.73 11.74 11.37
N LEU A 85 15.99 11.15 10.43
CA LEU A 85 16.55 10.38 9.32
C LEU A 85 16.93 11.21 8.09
N ARG A 86 16.56 12.50 8.04
CA ARG A 86 16.86 13.36 6.89
C ARG A 86 18.36 13.41 6.61
N GLY A 87 18.71 13.17 5.35
CA GLY A 87 20.11 13.12 4.91
C GLY A 87 20.87 11.84 5.29
N SER A 88 20.26 10.91 6.03
CA SER A 88 20.85 9.61 6.38
C SER A 88 20.36 8.45 5.51
N LEU A 89 19.32 8.68 4.72
CA LEU A 89 18.69 7.71 3.82
C LEU A 89 19.09 7.96 2.36
N PRO A 90 19.02 6.94 1.49
CA PRO A 90 19.28 7.10 0.06
C PRO A 90 18.24 8.01 -0.65
N LEU A 91 17.10 8.24 0.00
CA LEU A 91 16.03 9.14 -0.44
C LEU A 91 15.56 10.02 0.72
N ASP A 92 15.07 11.21 0.42
CA ASP A 92 14.51 12.13 1.41
C ASP A 92 13.07 11.71 1.74
N PHE A 93 12.92 10.79 2.69
CA PHE A 93 11.65 10.13 3.02
C PHE A 93 10.60 11.13 3.50
N LYS A 94 9.38 11.03 2.96
CA LYS A 94 8.30 12.00 3.20
C LYS A 94 7.10 11.41 3.91
N MET A 95 6.26 12.29 4.44
CA MET A 95 4.99 11.97 5.08
C MET A 95 3.91 12.93 4.59
N PHE A 96 2.69 12.44 4.44
CA PHE A 96 1.52 13.31 4.30
C PHE A 96 0.32 12.69 4.99
N PHE A 97 -0.74 13.49 5.21
CA PHE A 97 -1.94 13.01 5.86
C PHE A 97 -2.97 12.49 4.86
N SER A 98 -3.50 11.30 5.16
CA SER A 98 -4.75 10.78 4.63
C SER A 98 -5.79 10.87 5.75
N PHE A 99 -6.72 11.82 5.65
CA PHE A 99 -7.76 11.99 6.67
C PHE A 99 -8.86 10.96 6.46
N ASP A 100 -8.99 10.03 7.40
CA ASP A 100 -9.99 8.97 7.38
C ASP A 100 -11.32 9.48 7.96
N TYR A 101 -12.36 9.53 7.12
CA TYR A 101 -13.71 9.94 7.51
C TYR A 101 -14.59 8.78 7.96
N LEU A 102 -14.15 7.54 7.79
CA LEU A 102 -14.87 6.33 8.20
C LEU A 102 -14.24 5.65 9.41
N GLY A 103 -13.07 6.11 9.84
CA GLY A 103 -12.37 5.69 11.05
C GLY A 103 -12.88 6.37 12.33
N GLY A 104 -12.22 6.04 13.44
CA GLY A 104 -12.52 6.66 14.73
C GLY A 104 -13.75 6.07 15.44
N PRO A 105 -14.12 6.59 16.62
CA PRO A 105 -15.16 6.01 17.46
C PRO A 105 -16.58 6.16 16.89
N ASN A 106 -16.79 7.10 15.97
CA ASN A 106 -18.09 7.37 15.36
C ASN A 106 -18.27 6.68 13.99
N GLY A 107 -17.22 6.09 13.43
CA GLY A 107 -17.22 5.41 12.14
C GLY A 107 -17.81 6.27 11.02
N ILE A 108 -18.71 5.71 10.22
CA ILE A 108 -19.44 6.42 9.15
C ILE A 108 -20.27 7.63 9.61
N ASN A 109 -20.60 7.71 10.90
CA ASN A 109 -21.32 8.85 11.48
C ASN A 109 -20.37 9.91 12.07
N GLY A 110 -19.05 9.66 11.99
CA GLY A 110 -18.02 10.62 12.33
C GLY A 110 -17.77 11.61 11.21
N GLY A 111 -16.73 12.40 11.39
CA GLY A 111 -16.24 13.31 10.35
C GLY A 111 -15.27 14.32 10.92
N TRP A 112 -14.40 14.83 10.05
CA TRP A 112 -13.43 15.84 10.44
C TRP A 112 -14.06 17.23 10.48
N SER A 113 -13.87 17.95 11.59
CA SER A 113 -14.20 19.38 11.60
C SER A 113 -13.23 20.17 10.73
N THR A 114 -13.72 21.20 10.04
CA THR A 114 -12.85 22.13 9.27
C THR A 114 -11.74 22.71 10.15
N GLY A 115 -12.04 23.00 11.42
CA GLY A 115 -11.07 23.54 12.37
C GLY A 115 -9.91 22.60 12.65
N ASP A 116 -10.19 21.32 12.88
CA ASP A 116 -9.15 20.31 13.12
C ASP A 116 -8.26 20.13 11.88
N LEU A 117 -8.86 20.02 10.69
CA LEU A 117 -8.11 19.91 9.43
C LEU A 117 -7.15 21.08 9.25
N VAL A 118 -7.64 22.31 9.42
CA VAL A 118 -6.83 23.53 9.28
C VAL A 118 -5.74 23.59 10.35
N GLN A 119 -6.04 23.25 11.60
CA GLN A 119 -5.07 23.22 12.69
C GLN A 119 -3.93 22.24 12.39
N ILE A 120 -4.27 21.01 12.01
CA ILE A 120 -3.31 19.94 11.73
C ILE A 120 -2.43 20.31 10.53
N LEU A 121 -3.04 20.76 9.43
CA LEU A 121 -2.32 21.11 8.21
C LEU A 121 -1.42 22.35 8.39
N ASN A 122 -1.84 23.36 9.16
CA ASN A 122 -0.96 24.48 9.48
C ASN A 122 0.20 24.09 10.41
N ALA A 123 0.00 23.10 11.29
CA ALA A 123 1.04 22.65 12.21
C ALA A 123 2.12 21.80 11.52
N TYR A 124 1.73 20.87 10.64
CA TYR A 124 2.65 19.92 10.03
C TYR A 124 2.98 20.21 8.57
N GLY A 125 2.11 20.90 7.82
CA GLY A 125 2.33 21.24 6.42
C GLY A 125 3.70 21.88 6.17
N PRO A 126 4.15 22.87 6.98
CA PRO A 126 5.48 23.48 6.82
C PRO A 126 6.68 22.58 7.20
N ASN A 127 6.46 21.37 7.72
CA ASN A 127 7.53 20.48 8.18
C ASN A 127 8.37 19.99 6.98
N GLY A 128 9.70 19.96 7.11
CA GLY A 128 10.59 19.52 6.03
C GLY A 128 10.47 18.04 5.64
N ALA A 129 9.90 17.21 6.52
CA ALA A 129 9.52 15.83 6.22
C ALA A 129 8.13 15.71 5.56
N TYR A 130 7.33 16.79 5.50
CA TYR A 130 6.02 16.77 4.86
C TYR A 130 6.18 16.75 3.33
N TYR A 131 5.44 15.86 2.66
CA TYR A 131 5.45 15.78 1.20
C TYR A 131 4.77 17.01 0.61
N HIS A 132 5.50 17.76 -0.22
CA HIS A 132 4.96 18.88 -0.96
C HIS A 132 4.96 18.56 -2.44
N TYR A 133 3.88 18.94 -3.10
CA TYR A 133 3.77 18.87 -4.55
C TYR A 133 3.34 20.24 -5.09
N GLN A 134 4.07 20.74 -6.10
CA GLN A 134 3.92 22.12 -6.58
C GLN A 134 3.97 23.16 -5.45
N ASN A 135 4.92 23.00 -4.53
CA ASN A 135 5.16 23.87 -3.36
C ASN A 135 3.99 23.99 -2.36
N ARG A 136 3.03 23.05 -2.39
CA ARG A 136 1.91 23.00 -1.44
C ARG A 136 1.92 21.67 -0.68
N PRO A 137 1.54 21.64 0.61
CA PRO A 137 1.35 20.40 1.35
C PRO A 137 0.38 19.47 0.60
N PHE A 138 0.83 18.26 0.30
CA PHE A 138 0.00 17.24 -0.33
C PHE A 138 -0.91 16.60 0.73
N VAL A 139 -2.19 16.40 0.42
CA VAL A 139 -3.15 15.84 1.38
C VAL A 139 -4.17 14.98 0.64
N SER A 140 -4.56 13.85 1.25
CA SER A 140 -5.62 12.98 0.77
C SER A 140 -6.66 12.71 1.86
N THR A 141 -7.66 11.91 1.52
CA THR A 141 -8.66 11.37 2.43
C THR A 141 -8.78 9.86 2.20
N PHE A 142 -9.34 9.16 3.18
CA PHE A 142 -10.09 7.93 2.90
C PHE A 142 -11.57 8.29 3.07
N GLU A 143 -12.30 8.25 1.95
CA GLU A 143 -13.70 8.63 1.87
C GLU A 143 -13.99 10.05 2.45
N GLY A 144 -15.17 10.24 3.03
CA GLY A 144 -15.80 11.54 3.34
C GLY A 144 -16.86 11.92 2.30
N PRO A 145 -17.83 11.04 2.00
CA PRO A 145 -18.70 11.19 0.84
C PRO A 145 -19.89 12.14 1.05
N GLN A 146 -20.10 12.65 2.27
CA GLN A 146 -21.19 13.58 2.55
C GLN A 146 -20.90 14.92 1.87
N ASP A 147 -21.93 15.59 1.37
CA ASP A 147 -21.75 16.87 0.68
C ASP A 147 -21.14 17.94 1.60
N SER A 148 -21.36 17.88 2.91
CA SER A 148 -20.69 18.73 3.90
C SER A 148 -19.19 18.48 3.96
N ASP A 149 -18.78 17.20 3.99
CA ASP A 149 -17.38 16.76 4.07
C ASP A 149 -16.61 17.13 2.80
N ILE A 150 -17.25 16.99 1.64
CA ILE A 150 -16.69 17.38 0.35
C ILE A 150 -16.53 18.90 0.27
N ASN A 151 -17.58 19.66 0.57
CA ASN A 151 -17.60 21.10 0.37
C ASN A 151 -16.73 21.87 1.38
N GLN A 152 -16.45 21.33 2.57
CA GLN A 152 -15.60 22.01 3.55
C GLN A 152 -14.15 22.18 3.10
N TRP A 153 -13.66 21.36 2.16
CA TRP A 153 -12.28 21.44 1.66
C TRP A 153 -11.98 22.76 0.94
N ARG A 154 -12.99 23.47 0.44
CA ARG A 154 -12.84 24.86 -0.03
C ARG A 154 -12.36 25.77 1.11
N ASP A 155 -13.00 25.65 2.27
CA ASP A 155 -12.71 26.50 3.43
C ASP A 155 -11.38 26.09 4.09
N VAL A 156 -11.07 24.79 4.13
CA VAL A 156 -9.75 24.29 4.54
C VAL A 156 -8.65 24.88 3.65
N ARG A 157 -8.79 24.78 2.32
CA ARG A 157 -7.82 25.32 1.36
C ARG A 157 -7.56 26.81 1.55
N ASN A 158 -8.60 27.59 1.86
CA ASN A 158 -8.48 29.03 2.05
C ASN A 158 -7.83 29.42 3.39
N GLN A 159 -7.92 28.56 4.41
CA GLN A 159 -7.43 28.84 5.76
C GLN A 159 -6.06 28.22 6.06
N VAL A 160 -5.59 27.25 5.27
CA VAL A 160 -4.23 26.73 5.34
C VAL A 160 -3.26 27.71 4.66
N ASN A 161 -2.19 28.09 5.35
CA ASN A 161 -1.22 29.05 4.84
C ASN A 161 -0.50 28.52 3.59
N GLY A 162 -0.59 29.24 2.47
CA GLY A 162 -0.06 28.79 1.18
C GLY A 162 -0.94 27.78 0.44
N GLY A 163 -2.10 27.42 0.99
CA GLY A 163 -3.04 26.45 0.41
C GLY A 163 -2.56 25.00 0.54
N ILE A 164 -3.23 24.09 -0.18
CA ILE A 164 -2.98 22.64 -0.18
C ILE A 164 -2.93 22.10 -1.61
N TYR A 165 -2.28 20.95 -1.81
CA TYR A 165 -2.42 20.12 -3.02
C TYR A 165 -3.29 18.92 -2.67
N PHE A 166 -4.58 18.97 -3.03
CA PHE A 166 -5.57 18.03 -2.53
C PHE A 166 -5.88 16.91 -3.52
N VAL A 167 -5.71 15.66 -3.08
CA VAL A 167 -5.91 14.43 -3.85
C VAL A 167 -6.77 13.46 -3.01
N PRO A 168 -8.08 13.72 -2.85
CA PRO A 168 -8.94 12.85 -2.04
C PRO A 168 -9.17 11.50 -2.69
N ASP A 169 -9.56 10.54 -1.86
CA ASP A 169 -10.35 9.40 -2.28
C ASP A 169 -11.82 9.63 -1.93
N TRP A 170 -12.66 9.69 -2.95
CA TRP A 170 -14.13 9.65 -2.87
C TRP A 170 -14.67 8.64 -3.89
N THR A 171 -14.03 7.48 -3.98
CA THR A 171 -14.34 6.46 -4.99
C THR A 171 -15.82 6.05 -4.94
N SER A 172 -16.42 6.00 -3.74
CA SER A 172 -17.86 5.73 -3.56
C SER A 172 -18.81 6.70 -4.30
N LYS A 173 -18.38 7.93 -4.58
CA LYS A 173 -19.17 8.94 -5.31
C LYS A 173 -19.04 8.79 -6.83
N GLY A 174 -18.03 8.07 -7.30
CA GLY A 174 -17.68 7.96 -8.71
C GLY A 174 -17.28 9.29 -9.35
N PRO A 175 -16.89 9.27 -10.64
CA PRO A 175 -16.30 10.44 -11.30
C PRO A 175 -17.26 11.60 -11.57
N ASN A 176 -18.56 11.43 -11.32
CA ASN A 176 -19.58 12.47 -11.53
C ASN A 176 -20.20 12.99 -10.22
N GLY A 177 -19.68 12.56 -9.06
CA GLY A 177 -20.34 12.79 -7.77
C GLY A 177 -19.90 14.03 -6.99
N PHE A 178 -18.98 14.84 -7.52
CA PHE A 178 -18.45 16.03 -6.84
C PHE A 178 -17.87 17.07 -7.83
N ASP A 179 -17.62 18.30 -7.35
CA ASP A 179 -17.02 19.38 -8.15
C ASP A 179 -15.48 19.26 -8.21
N TYR A 180 -14.95 19.08 -9.42
CA TYR A 180 -13.52 18.95 -9.70
C TYR A 180 -12.72 20.25 -9.43
N SER A 181 -13.40 21.39 -9.24
CA SER A 181 -12.75 22.64 -8.84
C SER A 181 -12.16 22.56 -7.42
N LEU A 182 -12.67 21.65 -6.58
CA LEU A 182 -12.23 21.47 -5.19
C LEU A 182 -10.89 20.73 -5.07
N ILE A 183 -10.50 19.96 -6.09
CA ILE A 183 -9.38 19.02 -6.04
C ILE A 183 -8.24 19.39 -7.00
N ASP A 184 -7.02 19.00 -6.67
CA ASP A 184 -5.84 19.11 -7.53
C ASP A 184 -5.48 17.78 -8.23
N GLY A 185 -6.00 16.68 -7.69
CA GLY A 185 -5.91 15.33 -8.23
C GLY A 185 -6.94 14.42 -7.57
N PHE A 186 -6.91 13.14 -7.88
CA PHE A 186 -7.78 12.14 -7.25
C PHE A 186 -7.03 10.84 -7.00
N PHE A 187 -7.33 10.22 -5.87
CA PHE A 187 -6.86 8.90 -5.49
C PHE A 187 -8.01 7.91 -5.60
N SER A 188 -7.81 6.82 -6.33
CA SER A 188 -8.83 5.78 -6.43
C SER A 188 -8.53 4.61 -5.50
N TRP A 189 -9.54 4.23 -4.72
CA TRP A 189 -9.53 3.04 -3.86
C TRP A 189 -9.94 1.74 -4.60
N ASP A 190 -10.20 1.80 -5.90
CA ASP A 190 -10.56 0.65 -6.75
C ASP A 190 -9.34 -0.23 -7.09
N MET A 191 -8.71 -0.84 -6.08
CA MET A 191 -7.48 -1.63 -6.26
C MET A 191 -7.69 -3.15 -6.31
N TRP A 192 -8.88 -3.63 -5.94
CA TRP A 192 -9.28 -5.04 -6.04
C TRP A 192 -10.42 -5.24 -7.04
N PRO A 193 -10.50 -6.40 -7.71
CA PRO A 193 -11.55 -6.66 -8.68
C PRO A 193 -12.88 -6.98 -8.01
N ASN A 194 -13.97 -6.50 -8.60
CA ASN A 194 -15.32 -6.93 -8.26
C ASN A 194 -15.64 -8.26 -8.95
N GLY A 195 -15.69 -9.35 -8.18
CA GLY A 195 -16.02 -10.69 -8.66
C GLY A 195 -14.81 -11.54 -9.12
N PRO A 196 -15.07 -12.72 -9.72
CA PRO A 196 -14.07 -13.76 -9.99
C PRO A 196 -13.24 -13.47 -11.25
N LYS A 197 -12.69 -12.26 -11.33
CA LYS A 197 -11.91 -11.78 -12.46
C LYS A 197 -10.63 -11.11 -11.98
N ASP A 198 -9.64 -11.08 -12.84
CA ASP A 198 -8.43 -10.31 -12.59
C ASP A 198 -8.72 -8.81 -12.50
N VAL A 199 -7.96 -8.11 -11.66
CA VAL A 199 -7.97 -6.65 -11.66
C VAL A 199 -7.48 -6.10 -13.00
N ASN A 200 -8.14 -5.05 -13.48
CA ASN A 200 -7.86 -4.41 -14.77
C ASN A 200 -7.68 -2.89 -14.59
N THR A 201 -7.48 -2.19 -15.71
CA THR A 201 -7.20 -0.75 -15.74
C THR A 201 -8.42 0.14 -16.01
N ASP A 202 -9.63 -0.44 -16.06
CA ASP A 202 -10.80 0.28 -16.56
C ASP A 202 -11.15 1.48 -15.66
N SER A 203 -11.14 1.27 -14.33
CA SER A 203 -11.37 2.35 -13.36
C SER A 203 -10.26 3.39 -13.42
N ASP A 204 -8.99 2.97 -13.49
CA ASP A 204 -7.85 3.89 -13.58
C ASP A 204 -7.97 4.82 -14.81
N ILE A 205 -8.34 4.25 -15.96
CA ILE A 205 -8.54 5.00 -17.22
C ILE A 205 -9.75 5.94 -17.10
N ALA A 206 -10.86 5.48 -16.51
CA ALA A 206 -12.05 6.30 -16.31
C ALA A 206 -11.76 7.53 -15.43
N TRP A 207 -10.99 7.35 -14.35
CA TRP A 207 -10.54 8.45 -13.50
C TRP A 207 -9.61 9.40 -14.23
N LYS A 208 -8.56 8.89 -14.92
CA LYS A 208 -7.65 9.75 -15.69
C LYS A 208 -8.38 10.58 -16.75
N ASN A 209 -9.33 9.99 -17.46
CA ASN A 209 -10.11 10.70 -18.47
C ASN A 209 -10.95 11.82 -17.84
N SER A 210 -11.57 11.56 -16.69
CA SER A 210 -12.39 12.56 -15.97
C SER A 210 -11.55 13.70 -15.37
N LEU A 211 -10.32 13.41 -14.93
CA LEU A 211 -9.43 14.37 -14.28
C LEU A 211 -8.78 15.39 -15.24
N GLY A 212 -8.71 15.07 -16.53
CA GLY A 212 -8.01 15.89 -17.52
C GLY A 212 -6.52 16.04 -17.17
N SER A 213 -6.09 17.25 -16.84
CA SER A 213 -4.68 17.55 -16.49
C SER A 213 -4.35 17.44 -15.00
N LYS A 214 -5.33 17.10 -14.15
CA LYS A 214 -5.13 16.93 -12.70
C LYS A 214 -4.37 15.63 -12.41
N SER A 215 -3.74 15.56 -11.24
CA SER A 215 -2.97 14.36 -10.87
C SER A 215 -3.89 13.16 -10.64
N TYR A 216 -3.43 11.98 -11.03
CA TYR A 216 -4.04 10.72 -10.65
C TYR A 216 -3.07 9.95 -9.76
N MET A 217 -3.53 9.57 -8.57
CA MET A 217 -2.84 8.66 -7.67
C MET A 217 -3.47 7.28 -7.77
N MET A 218 -2.67 6.27 -8.09
CA MET A 218 -3.14 4.90 -8.33
C MET A 218 -2.90 4.04 -7.10
N GLY A 219 -3.94 3.36 -6.63
CA GLY A 219 -3.84 2.36 -5.55
C GLY A 219 -3.28 1.03 -6.04
N VAL A 220 -2.37 0.45 -5.25
CA VAL A 220 -1.79 -0.89 -5.47
C VAL A 220 -1.83 -1.67 -4.16
N SER A 221 -2.45 -2.85 -4.18
CA SER A 221 -2.54 -3.72 -3.01
C SER A 221 -2.29 -5.19 -3.40
N PRO A 222 -1.63 -5.99 -2.54
CA PRO A 222 -1.33 -7.38 -2.86
C PRO A 222 -2.51 -8.34 -2.67
N TRP A 223 -3.31 -8.14 -1.62
CA TRP A 223 -4.29 -9.13 -1.13
C TRP A 223 -5.46 -8.41 -0.45
N PHE A 224 -6.53 -9.12 -0.09
CA PHE A 224 -7.55 -8.61 0.84
C PHE A 224 -8.33 -9.79 1.43
N PHE A 225 -8.37 -9.88 2.76
CA PHE A 225 -9.26 -10.79 3.47
C PHE A 225 -9.51 -10.22 4.87
N THR A 226 -10.78 -10.22 5.29
CA THR A 226 -11.15 -9.85 6.65
C THR A 226 -12.21 -10.77 7.20
N ASP A 227 -12.13 -11.03 8.50
CA ASP A 227 -13.15 -11.70 9.31
C ASP A 227 -13.17 -11.04 10.69
N LEU A 228 -13.83 -9.88 10.75
CA LEU A 228 -13.98 -9.03 11.93
C LEU A 228 -15.46 -8.67 12.13
N PRO A 229 -16.29 -9.60 12.64
CA PRO A 229 -17.72 -9.37 12.82
C PRO A 229 -18.07 -8.15 13.69
N GLY A 230 -17.21 -7.78 14.64
CA GLY A 230 -17.37 -6.57 15.46
C GLY A 230 -17.31 -5.26 14.68
N TYR A 231 -16.80 -5.29 13.44
CA TYR A 231 -16.83 -4.18 12.50
C TYR A 231 -17.81 -4.37 11.34
N ASN A 232 -18.67 -5.41 11.41
CA ASN A 232 -19.51 -5.85 10.29
C ASN A 232 -18.69 -6.18 9.03
N LYS A 233 -17.49 -6.74 9.19
CA LYS A 233 -16.61 -7.08 8.08
C LYS A 233 -16.34 -8.58 8.04
N ALA A 234 -16.70 -9.23 6.94
CA ALA A 234 -16.33 -10.61 6.66
C ALA A 234 -16.43 -10.86 5.15
N TRP A 235 -15.32 -10.69 4.42
CA TRP A 235 -15.26 -10.99 2.98
C TRP A 235 -13.83 -11.17 2.49
N VAL A 236 -13.73 -11.65 1.26
CA VAL A 236 -12.48 -11.78 0.51
C VAL A 236 -12.65 -11.25 -0.91
N TRP A 237 -11.68 -10.47 -1.39
CA TRP A 237 -11.55 -10.14 -2.81
C TRP A 237 -10.46 -10.97 -3.45
N ARG A 238 -10.50 -11.09 -4.79
CA ARG A 238 -9.47 -11.83 -5.53
C ARG A 238 -8.12 -11.09 -5.47
N GLY A 239 -7.23 -11.56 -4.61
CA GLY A 239 -5.85 -11.08 -4.45
C GLY A 239 -4.79 -11.90 -5.19
N ASP A 240 -5.14 -13.11 -5.64
CA ASP A 240 -4.26 -14.17 -6.18
C ASP A 240 -3.04 -13.68 -6.98
N ASN A 241 -3.26 -12.88 -8.01
CA ASN A 241 -2.21 -12.31 -8.87
C ASN A 241 -2.22 -10.77 -8.87
N ALA A 242 -2.97 -10.14 -7.96
CA ALA A 242 -3.22 -8.70 -7.95
C ALA A 242 -1.91 -7.90 -7.80
N TRP A 243 -1.01 -8.34 -6.91
CA TRP A 243 0.30 -7.68 -6.73
C TRP A 243 1.09 -7.58 -8.03
N TRP A 244 1.19 -8.68 -8.78
CA TRP A 244 1.88 -8.69 -10.08
C TRP A 244 1.17 -7.81 -11.11
N LYS A 245 -0.15 -7.96 -11.22
CA LYS A 245 -0.95 -7.24 -12.23
C LYS A 245 -0.96 -5.74 -11.99
N ARG A 246 -1.25 -5.27 -10.77
CA ARG A 246 -1.31 -3.84 -10.46
C ARG A 246 0.02 -3.15 -10.73
N TRP A 247 1.16 -3.73 -10.35
CA TRP A 247 2.47 -3.15 -10.68
C TRP A 247 2.79 -3.16 -12.18
N THR A 248 2.32 -4.16 -12.93
CA THR A 248 2.39 -4.14 -14.40
C THR A 248 1.53 -3.01 -14.97
N GLN A 249 0.33 -2.83 -14.43
CA GLN A 249 -0.62 -1.79 -14.83
C GLN A 249 -0.14 -0.38 -14.45
N VAL A 250 0.62 -0.20 -13.37
CA VAL A 250 1.28 1.09 -13.05
C VAL A 250 2.15 1.56 -14.22
N ASN A 251 2.87 0.65 -14.90
CA ASN A 251 3.67 0.99 -16.08
C ASN A 251 2.82 1.30 -17.33
N GLN A 252 1.56 0.84 -17.38
CA GLN A 252 0.61 1.15 -18.46
C GLN A 252 -0.10 2.48 -18.23
N ILE A 253 -0.50 2.73 -16.98
CA ILE A 253 -1.24 3.91 -16.56
C ILE A 253 -0.32 5.12 -16.43
N LEU A 254 0.91 4.94 -15.94
CA LEU A 254 1.84 6.01 -15.58
C LEU A 254 1.13 7.10 -14.75
N PRO A 255 0.65 6.76 -13.53
CA PRO A 255 0.02 7.73 -12.65
C PRO A 255 1.04 8.77 -12.17
N ALA A 256 0.58 9.87 -11.58
CA ALA A 256 1.47 10.90 -11.05
C ALA A 256 2.09 10.45 -9.71
N GLN A 257 1.35 9.65 -8.94
CA GLN A 257 1.76 9.03 -7.69
C GLN A 257 1.20 7.60 -7.62
N VAL A 258 1.86 6.74 -6.85
CA VAL A 258 1.35 5.40 -6.49
C VAL A 258 1.22 5.34 -4.99
N GLU A 259 0.11 4.78 -4.50
CA GLU A 259 -0.06 4.48 -3.08
C GLU A 259 -0.24 2.99 -2.88
N ILE A 260 0.65 2.39 -2.09
CA ILE A 260 0.61 1.00 -1.70
C ILE A 260 -0.28 0.84 -0.48
N VAL A 261 -1.32 0.05 -0.60
CA VAL A 261 -2.35 -0.16 0.44
C VAL A 261 -2.25 -1.64 0.88
N THR A 262 -1.63 -1.94 2.02
CA THR A 262 -1.11 -1.03 3.07
C THR A 262 0.23 -1.48 3.63
N TRP A 263 0.85 -0.60 4.41
CA TRP A 263 1.99 -0.96 5.23
C TRP A 263 1.59 -1.90 6.37
N ASN A 264 0.51 -1.61 7.12
CA ASN A 264 0.22 -2.24 8.41
C ASN A 264 -1.27 -2.49 8.71
N ASP A 265 -2.12 -2.64 7.70
CA ASP A 265 -3.51 -3.05 7.95
C ASP A 265 -3.62 -4.57 8.09
N PHE A 266 -3.46 -5.04 9.33
CA PHE A 266 -3.51 -6.46 9.66
C PHE A 266 -4.94 -7.02 9.63
N GLY A 267 -5.95 -6.20 9.93
CA GLY A 267 -7.35 -6.63 10.00
C GLY A 267 -7.98 -6.92 8.63
N GLU A 268 -7.38 -6.39 7.57
CA GLU A 268 -7.83 -6.58 6.19
C GLU A 268 -6.82 -7.38 5.33
N SER A 269 -5.79 -7.93 5.98
CA SER A 269 -4.84 -8.88 5.38
C SER A 269 -4.08 -8.35 4.16
N HIS A 270 -3.85 -7.04 4.06
CA HIS A 270 -3.14 -6.44 2.93
C HIS A 270 -1.93 -5.59 3.32
N TYR A 271 -1.46 -5.79 4.56
CA TYR A 271 -0.19 -5.29 5.05
C TYR A 271 1.00 -5.89 4.28
N ILE A 272 2.06 -5.10 4.11
CA ILE A 272 3.35 -5.54 3.55
C ILE A 272 4.55 -5.17 4.43
N GLY A 273 4.32 -4.43 5.50
CA GLY A 273 5.33 -4.08 6.50
C GLY A 273 5.53 -5.15 7.55
N PRO A 274 6.43 -4.92 8.52
CA PRO A 274 6.62 -5.82 9.65
C PRO A 274 5.36 -5.93 10.51
N ILE A 275 5.14 -7.12 11.05
CA ILE A 275 4.01 -7.38 11.96
C ILE A 275 4.45 -7.09 13.39
N TYR A 276 3.82 -6.10 14.02
CA TYR A 276 3.98 -5.82 15.45
C TYR A 276 2.71 -6.25 16.17
N ASN A 277 2.82 -7.21 17.10
CA ASN A 277 1.67 -7.84 17.75
C ASN A 277 0.67 -6.83 18.35
N ASN A 278 1.15 -5.73 18.93
CA ASN A 278 0.30 -4.70 19.53
C ASN A 278 -0.55 -3.92 18.51
N GLY A 279 -0.20 -3.96 17.22
CA GLY A 279 -0.96 -3.35 16.13
C GLY A 279 -2.04 -4.26 15.54
N ILE A 280 -2.05 -5.55 15.91
CA ILE A 280 -3.04 -6.51 15.42
C ILE A 280 -4.34 -6.30 16.21
N PRO A 281 -5.50 -6.12 15.54
CA PRO A 281 -6.79 -6.11 16.22
C PRO A 281 -7.00 -7.38 17.06
N SER A 282 -7.28 -7.23 18.35
CA SER A 282 -7.33 -8.37 19.30
C SER A 282 -8.58 -8.38 20.20
N GLY A 283 -9.62 -7.63 19.85
CA GLY A 283 -10.84 -7.51 20.66
C GLY A 283 -11.83 -8.66 20.45
N SER A 284 -12.88 -8.71 21.28
CA SER A 284 -13.98 -9.67 21.11
C SER A 284 -14.69 -9.41 19.78
N ASN A 285 -14.82 -10.44 18.94
CA ASN A 285 -15.31 -10.34 17.55
C ASN A 285 -14.48 -9.41 16.63
N THR A 286 -13.29 -8.97 17.05
CA THR A 286 -12.37 -8.16 16.26
C THR A 286 -10.94 -8.69 16.34
N ASN A 287 -10.79 -10.02 16.52
CA ASN A 287 -9.49 -10.65 16.71
C ASN A 287 -8.90 -11.15 15.38
N ALA A 288 -7.99 -10.37 14.80
CA ALA A 288 -7.28 -10.69 13.57
C ALA A 288 -6.14 -11.70 13.76
N HIS A 289 -5.68 -11.97 14.98
CA HIS A 289 -4.64 -12.99 15.23
C HIS A 289 -5.01 -14.36 14.65
N ALA A 290 -6.31 -14.66 14.55
CA ALA A 290 -6.81 -15.90 13.98
C ALA A 290 -6.36 -16.16 12.53
N TYR A 291 -6.04 -15.11 11.76
CA TYR A 291 -5.58 -15.21 10.38
C TYR A 291 -4.26 -14.46 10.07
N VAL A 292 -3.76 -13.66 11.01
CA VAL A 292 -2.49 -12.93 10.89
C VAL A 292 -1.31 -13.73 11.46
N ASP A 293 -1.50 -14.45 12.58
CA ASP A 293 -0.40 -15.15 13.24
C ASP A 293 0.15 -16.27 12.35
N GLY A 294 1.44 -16.16 12.00
CA GLY A 294 2.12 -17.13 11.13
C GLY A 294 1.92 -16.90 9.63
N TYR A 295 1.30 -15.79 9.23
CA TYR A 295 1.08 -15.40 7.83
C TYR A 295 1.90 -14.15 7.48
N PRO A 296 3.24 -14.26 7.36
CA PRO A 296 4.08 -13.11 7.03
C PRO A 296 3.82 -12.62 5.60
N HIS A 297 3.81 -11.29 5.41
CA HIS A 297 3.64 -10.64 4.10
C HIS A 297 4.87 -9.84 3.63
N GLN A 298 5.84 -9.60 4.54
CA GLN A 298 6.98 -8.71 4.29
C GLN A 298 7.79 -9.06 3.03
N ALA A 299 7.80 -10.33 2.63
CA ALA A 299 8.46 -10.79 1.41
C ALA A 299 7.93 -10.15 0.12
N TRP A 300 6.72 -9.56 0.08
CA TRP A 300 6.26 -8.77 -1.06
C TRP A 300 7.10 -7.50 -1.29
N LEU A 301 7.77 -6.96 -0.25
CA LEU A 301 8.69 -5.83 -0.41
C LEU A 301 9.84 -6.15 -1.38
N GLU A 302 10.25 -7.41 -1.48
CA GLU A 302 11.40 -7.84 -2.27
C GLU A 302 11.25 -7.62 -3.78
N SER A 303 10.00 -7.54 -4.27
CA SER A 303 9.75 -7.21 -5.68
C SER A 303 9.73 -5.71 -5.97
N LEU A 304 9.51 -4.88 -4.93
CA LEU A 304 9.32 -3.44 -5.07
C LEU A 304 10.49 -2.69 -5.71
N PRO A 305 11.77 -2.95 -5.38
CA PRO A 305 12.87 -2.19 -5.96
C PRO A 305 12.88 -2.25 -7.49
N TYR A 306 12.57 -3.42 -8.06
CA TYR A 306 12.46 -3.58 -9.50
C TYR A 306 11.22 -2.87 -10.05
N GLN A 307 10.05 -3.07 -9.42
CA GLN A 307 8.78 -2.54 -9.89
C GLN A 307 8.73 -1.00 -9.82
N ILE A 308 9.23 -0.41 -8.73
CA ILE A 308 9.35 1.03 -8.53
C ILE A 308 10.37 1.63 -9.50
N ALA A 309 11.55 1.01 -9.67
CA ALA A 309 12.52 1.47 -10.65
C ALA A 309 11.97 1.42 -12.08
N SER A 310 11.22 0.36 -12.42
CA SER A 310 10.52 0.24 -13.72
C SER A 310 9.54 1.40 -13.93
N TYR A 311 8.69 1.68 -12.94
CA TYR A 311 7.73 2.77 -12.98
C TYR A 311 8.43 4.13 -13.18
N LYS A 312 9.42 4.43 -12.34
CA LYS A 312 10.17 5.70 -12.41
C LYS A 312 10.91 5.84 -13.75
N HIS A 313 11.47 4.76 -14.29
CA HIS A 313 12.11 4.77 -15.61
C HIS A 313 11.11 4.97 -16.76
N ALA A 314 9.96 4.29 -16.71
CA ALA A 314 8.92 4.44 -17.72
C ALA A 314 8.32 5.86 -17.73
N TYR A 315 8.23 6.50 -16.56
CA TYR A 315 7.78 7.88 -16.43
C TYR A 315 8.82 8.88 -16.96
N ASN A 316 10.11 8.63 -16.70
CA ASN A 316 11.22 9.46 -17.19
C ASN A 316 12.45 8.61 -17.46
N GLY A 317 12.82 8.45 -18.74
CA GLY A 317 13.94 7.62 -19.17
C GLY A 317 15.33 8.07 -18.68
N ASN A 318 15.44 9.26 -18.05
CA ASN A 318 16.65 9.68 -17.35
C ASN A 318 16.84 8.97 -16.00
N ASN A 319 15.79 8.39 -15.43
CA ASN A 319 15.91 7.53 -14.26
C ASN A 319 16.59 6.20 -14.64
N PRO A 320 17.35 5.56 -13.73
CA PRO A 320 17.96 4.27 -14.01
C PRO A 320 16.93 3.21 -14.40
N ALA A 321 17.25 2.41 -15.43
CA ALA A 321 16.44 1.24 -15.78
C ALA A 321 16.45 0.21 -14.63
N PRO A 322 15.36 -0.56 -14.44
CA PRO A 322 15.32 -1.59 -13.41
C PRO A 322 16.31 -2.72 -13.72
N THR A 323 17.01 -3.20 -12.69
CA THR A 323 18.01 -4.26 -12.83
C THR A 323 17.79 -5.36 -11.79
N VAL A 324 18.05 -6.61 -12.19
CA VAL A 324 18.16 -7.74 -11.26
C VAL A 324 19.65 -8.11 -11.13
N SER A 325 20.22 -7.87 -9.96
CA SER A 325 21.63 -8.19 -9.67
C SER A 325 21.82 -9.60 -9.12
N ALA A 326 20.79 -10.17 -8.49
CA ALA A 326 20.79 -11.50 -7.92
C ALA A 326 19.40 -12.14 -8.04
N ASP A 327 19.39 -13.47 -8.19
CA ASP A 327 18.16 -14.23 -8.31
C ASP A 327 17.37 -14.19 -6.99
N LYS A 328 16.06 -13.87 -7.09
CA LYS A 328 15.11 -13.94 -5.99
C LYS A 328 13.79 -14.54 -6.44
N ILE A 329 13.10 -15.19 -5.53
CA ILE A 329 11.72 -15.64 -5.73
C ILE A 329 10.89 -15.14 -4.56
N VAL A 330 9.86 -14.34 -4.85
CA VAL A 330 8.78 -14.02 -3.90
C VAL A 330 7.61 -14.91 -4.24
N TYR A 331 7.11 -15.67 -3.28
CA TYR A 331 6.05 -16.64 -3.53
C TYR A 331 5.00 -16.62 -2.43
N TRP A 332 3.75 -16.84 -2.81
CA TRP A 332 2.63 -16.83 -1.88
C TRP A 332 1.55 -17.82 -2.28
N PHE A 333 0.79 -18.24 -1.28
CA PHE A 333 -0.32 -19.18 -1.42
C PHE A 333 -1.17 -19.17 -0.14
N ARG A 334 -2.42 -19.63 -0.27
CA ARG A 334 -3.23 -20.00 0.89
C ARG A 334 -2.83 -21.40 1.35
N THR A 335 -2.87 -21.65 2.66
CA THR A 335 -2.42 -22.94 3.23
C THR A 335 -3.46 -24.06 3.13
N SER A 336 -4.66 -23.76 2.62
CA SER A 336 -5.70 -24.74 2.30
C SER A 336 -6.54 -24.28 1.10
N PRO A 337 -7.24 -25.21 0.42
CA PRO A 337 -8.19 -24.89 -0.65
C PRO A 337 -9.25 -23.85 -0.27
N ALA A 338 -9.80 -23.15 -1.26
CA ALA A 338 -10.85 -22.15 -1.10
C ALA A 338 -12.16 -22.69 -0.53
N ASP A 339 -12.47 -23.95 -0.85
CA ASP A 339 -13.66 -24.64 -0.40
C ASP A 339 -13.46 -25.38 0.94
N ALA A 340 -12.28 -25.26 1.56
CA ALA A 340 -11.94 -25.96 2.79
C ALA A 340 -12.27 -25.15 4.06
N GLY A 341 -12.84 -25.83 5.05
CA GLY A 341 -13.24 -25.24 6.33
C GLY A 341 -14.53 -24.43 6.29
N SER A 342 -14.96 -23.97 7.47
CA SER A 342 -16.10 -23.08 7.65
C SER A 342 -15.67 -21.62 7.61
N THR A 343 -16.51 -20.72 7.11
CA THR A 343 -16.26 -19.27 7.14
C THR A 343 -17.56 -18.47 7.24
N ASP A 344 -17.47 -17.30 7.87
CA ASP A 344 -18.52 -16.27 7.83
C ASP A 344 -18.26 -15.25 6.69
N ALA A 345 -17.09 -15.32 6.06
CA ALA A 345 -16.72 -14.44 4.97
C ALA A 345 -17.50 -14.76 3.69
N THR A 346 -17.83 -13.72 2.94
CA THR A 346 -18.39 -13.86 1.59
C THR A 346 -17.30 -13.73 0.53
N GLY A 347 -17.51 -14.35 -0.63
CA GLY A 347 -16.75 -13.97 -1.82
C GLY A 347 -17.27 -12.61 -2.32
N ASN A 348 -16.38 -11.61 -2.37
CA ASN A 348 -16.67 -10.19 -2.63
C ASN A 348 -17.33 -9.47 -1.43
N ASP A 349 -17.29 -8.13 -1.42
CA ASP A 349 -17.94 -7.28 -0.41
C ASP A 349 -19.46 -7.23 -0.64
N CYS A 350 -20.11 -8.36 -0.38
CA CYS A 350 -21.54 -8.55 -0.59
C CYS A 350 -22.29 -8.66 0.73
N LYS A 351 -23.60 -8.39 0.68
CA LYS A 351 -24.44 -8.34 1.87
C LYS A 351 -24.60 -9.73 2.50
N SER A 352 -24.31 -9.84 3.80
CA SER A 352 -24.52 -11.06 4.60
C SER A 352 -25.06 -10.74 6.00
N SER A 353 -25.20 -11.76 6.86
CA SER A 353 -25.56 -11.57 8.28
C SER A 353 -24.46 -10.86 9.08
N VAL A 354 -23.20 -10.96 8.65
CA VAL A 354 -22.06 -10.25 9.26
C VAL A 354 -21.77 -8.96 8.50
N ASN A 355 -21.64 -9.05 7.18
CA ASN A 355 -21.36 -7.91 6.31
C ASN A 355 -22.65 -7.18 5.94
N THR A 356 -23.21 -6.44 6.88
CA THR A 356 -24.52 -5.79 6.73
C THR A 356 -24.52 -4.62 5.74
N GLY A 357 -23.34 -4.01 5.54
CA GLY A 357 -23.10 -2.89 4.63
C GLY A 357 -22.67 -3.29 3.21
N GLY A 358 -22.40 -4.57 2.95
CA GLY A 358 -21.93 -5.03 1.66
C GLY A 358 -22.90 -4.69 0.51
N TYR A 359 -22.33 -4.27 -0.62
CA TYR A 359 -23.06 -3.67 -1.73
C TYR A 359 -22.77 -4.35 -3.08
N GLN A 360 -21.78 -5.23 -3.14
CA GLN A 360 -21.42 -5.95 -4.35
C GLN A 360 -22.22 -7.25 -4.49
N GLN A 361 -22.14 -7.87 -5.67
CA GLN A 361 -22.72 -9.19 -5.92
C GLN A 361 -21.94 -10.25 -5.14
N CYS A 362 -22.66 -11.20 -4.52
CA CYS A 362 -22.06 -12.35 -3.87
C CYS A 362 -21.57 -13.39 -4.89
N TYR A 363 -20.40 -13.96 -4.61
CA TYR A 363 -19.85 -15.08 -5.35
C TYR A 363 -19.43 -16.21 -4.40
N PRO A 364 -19.49 -17.47 -4.85
CA PRO A 364 -18.81 -18.57 -4.17
C PRO A 364 -17.30 -18.28 -4.05
N ILE A 365 -16.71 -18.56 -2.89
CA ILE A 365 -15.31 -18.22 -2.60
C ILE A 365 -14.34 -19.01 -3.50
N ASP A 366 -14.67 -20.25 -3.83
CA ASP A 366 -13.94 -21.10 -4.78
C ASP A 366 -14.02 -20.62 -6.24
N GLN A 367 -14.87 -19.64 -6.53
CA GLN A 367 -14.83 -18.90 -7.80
C GLN A 367 -13.99 -17.63 -7.70
N ILE A 368 -13.93 -17.00 -6.51
CA ILE A 368 -13.14 -15.79 -6.27
C ILE A 368 -11.65 -16.11 -6.18
N LEU A 369 -11.30 -17.16 -5.45
CA LEU A 369 -9.92 -17.49 -5.11
C LEU A 369 -9.42 -18.69 -5.90
N GLU A 370 -8.22 -18.55 -6.45
CA GLU A 370 -7.55 -19.64 -7.14
C GLU A 370 -6.69 -20.46 -6.17
N ASP A 371 -6.83 -21.77 -6.24
CA ASP A 371 -6.04 -22.73 -5.45
C ASP A 371 -4.69 -22.96 -6.13
N GLU A 372 -3.83 -21.94 -6.11
CA GLU A 372 -2.48 -22.00 -6.69
C GLU A 372 -1.39 -21.46 -5.76
N VAL A 373 -0.16 -21.88 -6.05
CA VAL A 373 1.06 -21.22 -5.60
C VAL A 373 1.46 -20.21 -6.66
N PHE A 374 1.57 -18.95 -6.27
CA PHE A 374 1.99 -17.85 -7.13
C PHE A 374 3.42 -17.46 -6.80
N ALA A 375 4.18 -17.02 -7.80
CA ALA A 375 5.52 -16.48 -7.57
C ALA A 375 5.92 -15.39 -8.57
N ILE A 376 6.60 -14.38 -8.05
CA ILE A 376 7.42 -13.44 -8.82
C ILE A 376 8.87 -13.92 -8.78
N VAL A 377 9.45 -14.17 -9.94
CA VAL A 377 10.86 -14.55 -10.11
C VAL A 377 11.63 -13.36 -10.68
N LEU A 378 12.53 -12.81 -9.87
CA LEU A 378 13.55 -11.85 -10.30
C LEU A 378 14.76 -12.66 -10.74
N SER A 379 15.03 -12.69 -12.05
CA SER A 379 16.10 -13.48 -12.65
C SER A 379 17.19 -12.58 -13.24
N ALA A 380 18.44 -12.79 -12.84
CA ALA A 380 19.57 -12.04 -13.37
C ALA A 380 19.90 -12.41 -14.83
N ASN A 381 19.67 -13.67 -15.21
CA ASN A 381 20.11 -14.23 -16.51
C ASN A 381 19.02 -14.99 -17.28
N GLY A 382 17.82 -15.14 -16.74
CA GLY A 382 16.81 -16.09 -17.23
C GLY A 382 17.17 -17.53 -16.89
N GLY A 383 16.35 -18.48 -17.33
CA GLY A 383 16.59 -19.92 -17.15
C GLY A 383 15.33 -20.69 -16.75
N SER A 384 15.51 -21.79 -16.03
CA SER A 384 14.41 -22.62 -15.54
C SER A 384 14.13 -22.32 -14.06
N SER A 385 12.86 -22.07 -13.75
CA SER A 385 12.34 -22.00 -12.38
C SER A 385 11.42 -23.18 -12.11
N SER A 386 11.19 -23.53 -10.85
CA SER A 386 10.24 -24.60 -10.52
C SER A 386 9.47 -24.36 -9.24
N ILE A 387 8.23 -24.86 -9.20
CA ILE A 387 7.38 -24.92 -8.01
C ILE A 387 7.02 -26.40 -7.73
N GLN A 388 7.18 -26.83 -6.48
CA GLN A 388 6.86 -28.17 -6.00
C GLN A 388 5.96 -28.08 -4.77
N ILE A 389 5.00 -29.01 -4.65
CA ILE A 389 4.11 -29.11 -3.47
C ILE A 389 4.28 -30.52 -2.91
N GLY A 390 4.74 -30.62 -1.66
CA GLY A 390 5.07 -31.88 -1.01
C GLY A 390 6.11 -32.68 -1.80
N ASN A 391 5.91 -34.00 -1.88
CA ASN A 391 6.79 -34.92 -2.60
C ASN A 391 6.39 -35.14 -4.07
N ASN A 392 5.45 -34.35 -4.60
CA ASN A 392 5.01 -34.45 -5.99
C ASN A 392 6.09 -33.98 -6.96
N SER A 393 5.93 -34.28 -8.25
CA SER A 393 6.86 -33.79 -9.27
C SER A 393 6.84 -32.25 -9.35
N PRO A 394 8.00 -31.58 -9.45
CA PRO A 394 8.06 -30.14 -9.63
C PRO A 394 7.52 -29.73 -11.02
N GLN A 395 6.76 -28.64 -11.07
CA GLN A 395 6.41 -27.99 -12.33
C GLN A 395 7.52 -27.00 -12.68
N SER A 396 8.04 -27.08 -13.92
CA SER A 396 9.12 -26.21 -14.40
C SER A 396 8.59 -25.12 -15.32
N PHE A 397 9.24 -23.96 -15.30
CA PHE A 397 8.87 -22.76 -16.06
C PHE A 397 10.12 -22.15 -16.68
N ASN A 398 10.03 -21.72 -17.93
CA ASN A 398 11.07 -20.89 -18.54
C ASN A 398 10.83 -19.44 -18.15
N VAL A 399 11.84 -18.80 -17.57
CA VAL A 399 11.82 -17.38 -17.19
C VAL A 399 12.88 -16.61 -17.95
N ASN A 400 12.57 -15.36 -18.28
CA ASN A 400 13.50 -14.44 -18.93
C ASN A 400 14.34 -13.70 -17.87
N LYS A 401 15.42 -13.06 -18.30
CA LYS A 401 16.09 -12.04 -17.49
C LYS A 401 15.09 -10.93 -17.12
N GLY A 402 15.13 -10.47 -15.88
CA GLY A 402 14.22 -9.46 -15.33
C GLY A 402 13.18 -10.07 -14.39
N ILE A 403 12.02 -9.44 -14.29
CA ILE A 403 10.91 -9.89 -13.45
C ILE A 403 9.95 -10.79 -14.25
N ASN A 404 9.51 -11.89 -13.66
CA ASN A 404 8.60 -12.85 -14.28
C ASN A 404 7.53 -13.27 -13.26
N PHE A 405 6.35 -13.63 -13.75
CA PHE A 405 5.30 -14.24 -12.94
C PHE A 405 5.08 -15.69 -13.38
N ILE A 406 5.01 -16.60 -12.42
CA ILE A 406 4.71 -18.02 -12.62
C ILE A 406 3.71 -18.47 -11.55
N SER A 407 2.91 -19.48 -11.88
CA SER A 407 2.00 -20.08 -10.92
C SER A 407 1.82 -21.58 -11.15
N LYS A 408 1.47 -22.30 -10.08
CA LYS A 408 1.22 -23.74 -10.10
C LYS A 408 -0.06 -24.04 -9.31
N PRO A 409 -1.08 -24.65 -9.92
CA PRO A 409 -2.28 -25.07 -9.20
C PRO A 409 -1.97 -26.17 -8.18
N PHE A 410 -2.74 -26.17 -7.08
CA PHE A 410 -2.69 -27.21 -6.06
C PHE A 410 -3.04 -28.56 -6.65
N ASN A 411 -4.13 -28.64 -7.44
CA ASN A 411 -4.64 -29.88 -8.03
C ASN A 411 -4.72 -31.04 -7.01
N GLY A 412 -5.19 -30.73 -5.80
CA GLY A 412 -5.29 -31.69 -4.68
C GLY A 412 -3.95 -32.08 -4.04
N GLN A 413 -2.83 -31.51 -4.46
CA GLN A 413 -1.52 -31.74 -3.84
C GLN A 413 -1.42 -31.03 -2.50
N THR A 414 -0.84 -31.72 -1.52
CA THR A 414 -0.59 -31.21 -0.17
C THR A 414 0.89 -31.38 0.20
N GLY A 415 1.32 -30.66 1.25
CA GLY A 415 2.68 -30.67 1.77
C GLY A 415 3.43 -29.36 1.54
N PRO A 416 4.68 -29.26 2.01
CA PRO A 416 5.50 -28.05 1.92
C PRO A 416 5.67 -27.56 0.49
N VAL A 417 5.59 -26.24 0.29
CA VAL A 417 5.82 -25.62 -1.02
C VAL A 417 7.31 -25.32 -1.18
N THR A 418 7.95 -25.87 -2.22
CA THR A 418 9.35 -25.58 -2.54
C THR A 418 9.44 -24.82 -3.87
N VAL A 419 10.15 -23.70 -3.87
CA VAL A 419 10.44 -22.89 -5.06
C VAL A 419 11.93 -22.88 -5.35
N LYS A 420 12.32 -22.89 -6.63
CA LYS A 420 13.72 -22.88 -7.06
C LYS A 420 13.94 -22.06 -8.34
N HIS A 421 15.03 -21.31 -8.38
CA HIS A 421 15.53 -20.60 -9.55
C HIS A 421 17.03 -20.30 -9.36
N GLY A 422 17.88 -20.79 -10.26
CA GLY A 422 19.33 -20.65 -10.09
C GLY A 422 19.79 -21.22 -8.74
N SER A 423 20.49 -20.43 -7.93
CA SER A 423 20.85 -20.79 -6.55
C SER A 423 19.79 -20.43 -5.50
N ALA A 424 18.76 -19.67 -5.86
CA ALA A 424 17.67 -19.35 -4.96
C ALA A 424 16.76 -20.58 -4.77
N SER A 425 16.61 -21.02 -3.52
CA SER A 425 15.73 -22.13 -3.14
C SER A 425 15.18 -21.87 -1.75
N ALA A 426 13.88 -22.09 -1.56
CA ALA A 426 13.24 -22.06 -0.25
C ALA A 426 12.11 -23.09 -0.18
N THR A 427 11.80 -23.52 1.04
CA THR A 427 10.64 -24.33 1.35
C THR A 427 9.77 -23.56 2.36
N GLY A 428 8.55 -23.26 1.96
CA GLY A 428 7.56 -22.55 2.77
C GLY A 428 6.64 -23.50 3.52
N GLN A 429 5.53 -22.96 4.01
CA GLN A 429 4.50 -23.72 4.72
C GLN A 429 3.92 -24.87 3.89
N ALA A 430 3.31 -25.83 4.60
CA ALA A 430 2.59 -26.92 3.98
C ALA A 430 1.18 -26.48 3.58
N ILE A 431 0.78 -26.85 2.36
CA ILE A 431 -0.63 -26.84 1.95
C ILE A 431 -1.29 -28.08 2.58
N THR A 432 -2.40 -27.89 3.28
CA THR A 432 -3.20 -28.96 3.88
C THR A 432 -4.56 -29.06 3.20
N SER A 433 -5.19 -30.23 3.24
CA SER A 433 -6.52 -30.43 2.65
C SER A 433 -7.64 -29.74 3.44
N GLN A 434 -7.37 -29.38 4.70
CA GLN A 434 -8.28 -28.66 5.60
C GLN A 434 -7.47 -27.75 6.52
N PRO A 435 -8.01 -26.60 6.93
CA PRO A 435 -7.39 -25.75 7.95
C PRO A 435 -7.35 -26.47 9.31
N ALA A 436 -6.31 -26.20 10.11
CA ALA A 436 -6.00 -26.95 11.33
C ALA A 436 -7.11 -26.92 12.41
N ASN A 437 -7.91 -25.85 12.45
CA ASN A 437 -9.02 -25.66 13.39
C ASN A 437 -10.40 -25.79 12.71
N GLY A 438 -10.44 -26.23 11.45
CA GLY A 438 -11.67 -26.32 10.66
C GLY A 438 -12.25 -24.98 10.20
N LYS A 439 -11.65 -23.84 10.55
CA LYS A 439 -12.05 -22.50 10.06
C LYS A 439 -11.17 -22.08 8.89
N ALA A 440 -11.79 -21.63 7.81
CA ALA A 440 -11.05 -21.16 6.65
C ALA A 440 -10.26 -19.90 7.00
N ASN A 441 -9.01 -19.85 6.54
CA ASN A 441 -8.20 -18.65 6.56
C ASN A 441 -7.82 -18.33 5.11
N PHE A 442 -8.35 -17.22 4.58
CA PHE A 442 -8.07 -16.79 3.22
C PHE A 442 -6.91 -15.79 3.14
N ASN A 443 -6.21 -15.53 4.25
CA ASN A 443 -4.96 -14.79 4.22
C ASN A 443 -3.85 -15.60 3.52
N ALA A 444 -2.92 -14.90 2.88
CA ALA A 444 -1.81 -15.50 2.15
C ALA A 444 -0.60 -15.73 3.07
N TRP A 445 0.08 -16.86 2.91
CA TRP A 445 1.43 -17.00 3.44
C TRP A 445 2.41 -16.53 2.37
N VAL A 446 3.33 -15.61 2.70
CA VAL A 446 4.30 -15.05 1.74
C VAL A 446 5.73 -15.37 2.17
N GLY A 447 6.50 -15.94 1.26
CA GLY A 447 7.90 -16.30 1.46
C GLY A 447 8.82 -15.69 0.41
N CYS A 448 10.12 -15.69 0.72
CA CYS A 448 11.16 -15.31 -0.22
C CYS A 448 12.26 -16.39 -0.27
N ALA A 449 12.89 -16.53 -1.44
CA ALA A 449 14.06 -17.37 -1.67
C ALA A 449 15.16 -16.54 -2.35
N GLY A 450 16.42 -16.77 -1.97
CA GLY A 450 17.57 -16.07 -2.56
C GLY A 450 18.05 -14.91 -1.71
N ALA A 451 18.49 -13.82 -2.36
CA ALA A 451 19.13 -12.67 -1.70
C ALA A 451 18.14 -11.68 -1.04
N CYS A 452 17.19 -12.20 -0.27
CA CYS A 452 16.15 -11.42 0.41
C CYS A 452 16.78 -10.56 1.54
N LEU A 453 16.34 -9.30 1.69
CA LEU A 453 16.70 -8.43 2.81
C LEU A 453 15.79 -8.79 4.00
N HIS A 454 16.37 -9.47 4.99
CA HIS A 454 15.69 -9.80 6.24
C HIS A 454 15.83 -8.70 7.28
#